data_AF-A0A967N9E2-F1
#
_entry.id   AF-A0A967N9E2-F1
#
_cell.length_a   1.000
_cell.length_b   1.000
_cell.length_c   1.000
_cell.angle_alpha   90.00
_cell.angle_beta   90.00
_cell.angle_gamma   90.00
#
_symmetry.space_group_name_H-M   'P 1'
#
loop_
_entity.id
_entity.type
_entity.pdbx_description
1 polymer ?
#
loop_
_entity_poly.entity_id
_entity_poly.type
_entity_poly.pdbx_seq_one_letter_code
_entity_poly.pdbx_strand_id
1 'polypeptide(L)'
;MARVRAVEFGDRIERQGLWSSSGVLAAVAVAGLFLFLFGPVSLRHGATALLFPNRDAAELTPYSIAVSPGDSTVARGSDPVIGARLEGFRSGEVELLVAQGEGEEFQTLPMFPAEDGRFEHVLLDLGETTRYFVRASGVRSPTYTLEVAAIPYVDRIELVYRFPAYTGLEPRTVDDGGDIAVLPGTTVQFRIAPTVATPGGRLVLDDSATVSLEPGDGGRLEGSLAVGGPGGYRVELVR
;
A
#
# COMPACT_ATOMS: atom_id res chain seq x y z
N MET A 1 64.16 21.28 73.64
CA MET A 1 63.19 20.17 73.75
C MET A 1 62.06 20.48 72.76
N ALA A 2 62.03 19.84 71.58
CA ALA A 2 61.27 18.60 71.27
C ALA A 2 59.75 18.90 71.21
N ARG A 3 58.98 18.69 70.14
CA ARG A 3 58.98 17.70 69.04
C ARG A 3 58.22 18.25 67.82
N VAL A 4 58.72 17.95 66.62
CA VAL A 4 57.99 18.05 65.35
C VAL A 4 57.02 16.86 65.27
N ARG A 5 55.75 17.14 64.95
CA ARG A 5 54.71 16.13 64.73
C ARG A 5 54.73 15.77 63.24
N ALA A 6 55.35 14.64 62.90
CA ALA A 6 55.33 14.10 61.55
C ALA A 6 53.93 13.59 61.23
N VAL A 7 53.37 14.05 60.12
CA VAL A 7 52.15 13.49 59.53
C VAL A 7 52.56 12.21 58.81
N GLU A 8 52.02 11.10 59.28
CA GLU A 8 52.23 9.75 58.77
C GLU A 8 51.42 9.56 57.49
N PHE A 9 52.00 9.93 56.34
CA PHE A 9 51.54 9.46 55.04
C PHE A 9 52.19 8.11 54.76
N GLY A 10 51.43 7.04 54.96
CA GLY A 10 51.87 5.68 54.73
C GLY A 10 50.69 4.79 54.38
N ASP A 11 49.86 5.23 53.43
CA ASP A 11 48.82 4.38 52.86
C ASP A 11 49.52 3.28 52.06
N ARG A 12 49.73 2.15 52.74
CA ARG A 12 50.39 0.96 52.21
C ARG A 12 49.37 0.24 51.33
N ILE A 13 49.06 0.84 50.18
CA ILE A 13 48.19 0.21 49.19
C ILE A 13 48.90 -1.05 48.71
N GLU A 14 48.26 -2.18 49.01
CA GLU A 14 48.64 -3.54 48.67
C GLU A 14 48.82 -3.70 47.15
N ARG A 15 50.05 -3.43 46.70
CA ARG A 15 50.48 -3.62 45.31
C ARG A 15 50.33 -5.08 44.83
N GLN A 16 50.14 -6.02 45.75
CA GLN A 16 49.95 -7.45 45.46
C GLN A 16 48.48 -7.83 45.17
N GLY A 17 47.50 -7.06 45.68
CA GLY A 17 46.07 -7.25 45.37
C GLY A 17 45.64 -6.65 44.02
N LEU A 18 46.36 -5.62 43.55
CA LEU A 18 46.12 -4.98 42.25
C LEU A 18 46.52 -5.86 41.05
N TRP A 19 47.51 -6.74 41.21
CA TRP A 19 47.96 -7.61 40.10
C TRP A 19 47.09 -8.85 39.94
N SER A 20 46.58 -9.41 41.04
CA SER A 20 45.63 -10.53 41.01
C SER A 20 44.27 -10.10 40.46
N SER A 21 43.77 -8.93 40.87
CA SER A 21 42.52 -8.35 40.35
C SER A 21 42.65 -7.93 38.88
N SER A 22 43.79 -7.37 38.46
CA SER A 22 44.05 -7.06 37.05
C SER A 22 44.09 -8.33 36.17
N GLY A 23 44.66 -9.43 36.69
CA GLY A 23 44.68 -10.72 35.98
C GLY A 23 43.29 -11.32 35.79
N VAL A 24 42.44 -11.27 36.82
CA VAL A 24 41.04 -11.75 36.73
C VAL A 24 40.23 -10.91 35.74
N LEU A 25 40.37 -9.59 35.77
CA LEU A 25 39.70 -8.69 34.81
C LEU A 25 40.14 -8.97 33.37
N ALA A 26 41.44 -9.16 33.14
CA ALA A 26 41.96 -9.51 31.82
C ALA A 26 41.43 -10.87 31.34
N ALA A 27 41.37 -11.88 32.21
CA ALA A 27 40.85 -13.20 31.88
C ALA A 27 39.35 -13.15 31.53
N VAL A 28 38.54 -12.39 32.27
CA VAL A 28 37.11 -12.20 31.98
C VAL A 28 36.92 -11.45 30.65
N ALA A 29 37.72 -10.42 30.38
CA ALA A 29 37.67 -9.70 29.12
C ALA A 29 38.03 -10.59 27.92
N VAL A 30 39.07 -11.42 28.05
CA VAL A 30 39.47 -12.38 27.01
C VAL A 30 38.41 -13.47 26.82
N ALA A 31 37.83 -14.00 27.89
CA ALA A 31 36.75 -14.99 27.81
C ALA A 31 35.49 -14.41 27.16
N GLY A 32 35.13 -13.17 27.50
CA GLY A 32 34.04 -12.43 26.86
C GLY A 32 34.30 -12.18 25.39
N LEU A 33 35.53 -11.78 25.02
CA LEU A 33 35.93 -11.60 23.63
C LEU A 33 35.90 -12.93 22.86
N PHE A 34 36.32 -14.02 23.48
CA PHE A 34 36.30 -15.36 22.87
C PHE A 34 34.86 -15.84 22.64
N LEU A 35 33.97 -15.65 23.62
CA LEU A 35 32.53 -15.92 23.46
C LEU A 35 31.90 -15.02 22.39
N PHE A 36 32.33 -13.78 22.26
CA PHE A 36 31.86 -12.88 21.20
C PHE A 36 32.39 -13.28 19.82
N LEU A 37 33.64 -13.75 19.69
CA LEU A 37 34.27 -14.11 18.42
C LEU A 37 34.03 -15.55 17.95
N PHE A 38 33.70 -16.48 18.86
CA PHE A 38 33.50 -17.90 18.56
C PHE A 38 32.20 -18.48 19.15
N GLY A 39 31.47 -17.72 19.96
CA GLY A 39 30.21 -18.20 20.53
C GLY A 39 29.05 -18.22 19.52
N PRO A 40 27.94 -18.89 19.89
CA PRO A 40 26.75 -19.05 19.07
C PRO A 40 26.26 -17.71 18.53
N VAL A 41 25.81 -17.70 17.28
CA VAL A 41 25.29 -16.50 16.60
C VAL A 41 24.22 -15.79 17.45
N SER A 42 23.44 -16.52 18.25
CA SER A 42 22.46 -16.00 19.20
C SER A 42 23.02 -15.08 20.30
N LEU A 43 24.23 -15.36 20.83
CA LEU A 43 24.84 -14.52 21.88
C LEU A 43 25.33 -13.17 21.32
N ARG A 44 25.82 -13.17 20.08
CA ARG A 44 26.26 -11.93 19.41
C ARG A 44 25.10 -10.99 19.17
N HIS A 45 23.95 -11.52 18.74
CA HIS A 45 22.73 -10.74 18.51
C HIS A 45 22.17 -10.16 19.83
N GLY A 46 22.20 -10.92 20.93
CA GLY A 46 21.79 -10.43 22.24
C GLY A 46 22.69 -9.30 22.78
N ALA A 47 24.01 -9.40 22.59
CA ALA A 47 24.95 -8.36 23.00
C ALA A 47 24.78 -7.06 22.18
N THR A 48 24.53 -7.16 20.87
CA THR A 48 24.26 -5.97 20.04
C THR A 48 22.91 -5.31 20.36
N ALA A 49 21.89 -6.08 20.74
CA ALA A 49 20.60 -5.54 21.18
C ALA A 49 20.70 -4.75 22.50
N LEU A 50 21.60 -5.17 23.41
CA LEU A 50 21.88 -4.45 24.66
C LEU A 50 22.71 -3.18 24.46
N LEU A 51 23.61 -3.14 23.46
CA LEU A 51 24.50 -2.02 23.20
C LEU A 51 23.87 -0.90 22.34
N PHE A 52 22.79 -1.19 21.61
CA PHE A 52 22.09 -0.21 20.77
C PHE A 52 20.58 -0.21 21.06
N PRO A 53 20.14 0.34 22.22
CA PRO A 53 18.73 0.33 22.63
C PRO A 53 17.81 1.20 21.75
N ASN A 54 18.37 2.04 20.86
CA ASN A 54 17.66 3.00 20.02
C ASN A 54 17.61 2.61 18.53
N ARG A 55 17.91 1.35 18.17
CA ARG A 55 17.58 0.85 16.83
C ARG A 55 16.27 0.09 16.89
N ASP A 56 15.33 0.48 16.02
CA ASP A 56 14.03 -0.18 15.89
C ASP A 56 14.24 -1.69 15.82
N ALA A 57 13.75 -2.39 16.85
CA ALA A 57 13.91 -3.84 17.01
C ALA A 57 13.32 -4.64 15.82
N ALA A 58 12.58 -3.99 14.93
CA ALA A 58 12.02 -4.55 13.70
C ALA A 58 13.09 -4.96 12.66
N GLU A 59 14.29 -4.36 12.66
CA GLU A 59 15.32 -4.65 11.64
C GLU A 59 16.25 -5.83 11.98
N LEU A 60 16.16 -6.41 13.18
CA LEU A 60 17.06 -7.48 13.64
C LEU A 60 16.35 -8.76 14.10
N THR A 61 15.03 -8.86 13.90
CA THR A 61 14.30 -10.10 14.16
C THR A 61 14.52 -11.10 13.02
N PRO A 62 14.96 -12.34 13.31
CA PRO A 62 15.08 -13.39 12.28
C PRO A 62 13.71 -13.87 11.75
N TYR A 63 12.62 -13.31 12.27
CA TYR A 63 11.24 -13.64 11.92
C TYR A 63 10.53 -12.37 11.42
N SER A 64 10.09 -12.38 10.17
CA SER A 64 9.37 -11.29 9.53
C SER A 64 8.19 -11.83 8.71
N ILE A 65 7.19 -10.98 8.50
CA ILE A 65 6.07 -11.27 7.61
C ILE A 65 6.12 -10.24 6.49
N ALA A 66 6.45 -10.70 5.28
CA ALA A 66 6.42 -9.87 4.09
C ALA A 66 5.00 -9.85 3.53
N VAL A 67 4.42 -8.65 3.45
CA VAL A 67 3.03 -8.43 3.01
C VAL A 67 3.04 -7.77 1.63
N SER A 68 2.15 -8.21 0.75
CA SER A 68 1.92 -7.66 -0.57
C SER A 68 0.42 -7.41 -0.75
N PRO A 69 -0.02 -6.25 -1.27
CA PRO A 69 0.78 -5.18 -1.87
C PRO A 69 1.46 -4.21 -0.87
N GLY A 70 1.11 -4.25 0.42
CA GLY A 70 1.53 -3.22 1.38
C GLY A 70 0.65 -1.96 1.27
N ASP A 71 1.24 -0.77 1.30
CA ASP A 71 0.49 0.47 1.06
C ASP A 71 0.15 0.59 -0.43
N SER A 72 -1.14 0.70 -0.76
CA SER A 72 -1.57 0.81 -2.15
C SER A 72 -2.92 1.51 -2.29
N THR A 73 -3.16 2.07 -3.47
CA THR A 73 -4.45 2.66 -3.84
C THR A 73 -5.20 1.69 -4.75
N VAL A 74 -6.43 1.35 -4.37
CA VAL A 74 -7.29 0.42 -5.11
C VAL A 74 -8.58 1.12 -5.55
N ALA A 75 -9.25 0.55 -6.55
CA ALA A 75 -10.52 1.09 -7.02
C ALA A 75 -11.62 0.85 -5.97
N ARG A 76 -12.55 1.79 -5.83
CA ARG A 76 -13.77 1.57 -5.04
C ARG A 76 -14.54 0.36 -5.56
N GLY A 77 -14.89 -0.55 -4.65
CA GLY A 77 -15.59 -1.80 -4.95
C GLY A 77 -14.74 -2.86 -5.64
N SER A 78 -13.41 -2.73 -5.58
CA SER A 78 -12.50 -3.79 -6.04
C SER A 78 -12.28 -4.85 -4.97
N ASP A 79 -11.78 -6.01 -5.41
CA ASP A 79 -11.50 -7.16 -4.58
C ASP A 79 -9.97 -7.38 -4.43
N PRO A 80 -9.24 -6.56 -3.65
CA PRO A 80 -7.80 -6.71 -3.53
C PRO A 80 -7.42 -8.01 -2.80
N VAL A 81 -6.42 -8.70 -3.33
CA VAL A 81 -5.81 -9.89 -2.72
C VAL A 81 -4.64 -9.46 -1.85
N ILE A 82 -4.72 -9.78 -0.56
CA ILE A 82 -3.66 -9.54 0.41
C ILE A 82 -2.86 -10.82 0.57
N GLY A 83 -1.59 -10.77 0.17
CA GLY A 83 -0.64 -11.87 0.28
C GLY A 83 0.33 -11.66 1.44
N ALA A 84 0.64 -12.75 2.15
CA ALA A 84 1.60 -12.78 3.24
C ALA A 84 2.58 -13.94 3.06
N ARG A 85 3.86 -13.65 3.25
CA ARG A 85 4.95 -14.62 3.20
C ARG A 85 5.72 -14.59 4.52
N LEU A 86 5.75 -15.73 5.20
CA LEU A 86 6.47 -15.88 6.46
C LEU A 86 7.95 -16.09 6.17
N GLU A 87 8.80 -15.30 6.80
CA GLU A 87 10.25 -15.34 6.63
C GLU A 87 10.91 -15.78 7.94
N GLY A 88 11.71 -16.85 7.88
CA GLY A 88 12.42 -17.39 9.04
C GLY A 88 11.58 -18.27 9.97
N PHE A 89 10.26 -18.38 9.76
CA PHE A 89 9.38 -19.27 10.52
C PHE A 89 8.27 -19.87 9.66
N ARG A 90 7.51 -20.82 10.25
CA ARG A 90 6.34 -21.44 9.64
C ARG A 90 5.19 -21.41 10.63
N SER A 91 3.98 -21.17 10.13
CA SER A 91 2.73 -21.25 10.89
C SER A 91 1.70 -22.00 10.05
N GLY A 92 0.81 -22.76 10.70
CA GLY A 92 -0.38 -23.33 10.07
C GLY A 92 -1.55 -22.35 10.01
N GLU A 93 -1.51 -21.30 10.82
CA GLU A 93 -2.56 -20.29 10.96
C GLU A 93 -1.94 -18.90 10.76
N VAL A 94 -2.52 -18.14 9.84
CA VAL A 94 -2.13 -16.76 9.56
C VAL A 94 -3.40 -15.92 9.57
N GLU A 95 -3.37 -14.82 10.31
CA GLU A 95 -4.50 -13.94 10.54
C GLU A 95 -4.23 -12.59 9.87
N LEU A 96 -5.20 -12.12 9.09
CA LEU A 96 -5.25 -10.77 8.57
C LEU A 96 -6.16 -9.94 9.49
N LEU A 97 -5.64 -8.85 10.03
CA LEU A 97 -6.41 -7.92 10.84
C LEU A 97 -6.71 -6.68 10.01
N VAL A 98 -7.99 -6.33 9.87
CA VAL A 98 -8.47 -5.19 9.06
C VAL A 98 -9.33 -4.24 9.88
N ALA A 99 -9.18 -2.94 9.66
CA ALA A 99 -10.05 -1.89 10.20
C ALA A 99 -10.45 -0.96 9.05
N GLN A 100 -11.75 -0.95 8.73
CA GLN A 100 -12.29 -0.15 7.63
C GLN A 100 -12.68 1.23 8.17
N GLY A 101 -12.32 2.31 7.52
CA GLY A 101 -12.62 3.66 8.03
C GLY A 101 -11.77 4.10 9.25
N GLU A 102 -11.98 5.37 9.63
CA GLU A 102 -11.24 5.99 10.73
C GLU A 102 -11.85 5.63 12.09
N GLY A 103 -11.03 5.02 12.97
CA GLY A 103 -11.43 4.71 14.34
C GLY A 103 -12.14 3.38 14.55
N GLU A 104 -12.33 2.57 13.50
CA GLU A 104 -12.86 1.21 13.66
C GLU A 104 -11.88 0.25 14.34
N GLU A 105 -12.46 -0.78 14.98
CA GLU A 105 -11.73 -1.88 15.59
C GLU A 105 -11.20 -2.85 14.52
N PHE A 106 -10.04 -3.45 14.80
CA PHE A 106 -9.48 -4.47 13.92
C PHE A 106 -10.29 -5.76 14.01
N GLN A 107 -10.92 -6.14 12.90
CA GLN A 107 -11.56 -7.43 12.70
C GLN A 107 -10.53 -8.45 12.24
N THR A 108 -10.64 -9.69 12.73
CA THR A 108 -9.69 -10.77 12.40
C THR A 108 -10.28 -11.68 11.34
N LEU A 109 -9.52 -11.86 10.25
CA LEU A 109 -9.88 -12.67 9.10
C LEU A 109 -8.81 -13.76 8.90
N PRO A 110 -9.20 -15.02 8.64
CA PRO A 110 -8.24 -16.10 8.40
C PRO A 110 -7.64 -15.96 7.00
N MET A 111 -6.33 -16.14 6.85
CA MET A 111 -5.68 -16.25 5.53
C MET A 111 -5.55 -17.72 5.12
N PHE A 112 -5.65 -17.99 3.82
CA PHE A 112 -5.61 -19.34 3.26
C PHE A 112 -4.28 -19.60 2.53
N PRO A 113 -3.71 -20.81 2.62
CA PRO A 113 -2.47 -21.13 1.92
C PRO A 113 -2.68 -21.16 0.40
N ALA A 114 -1.76 -20.55 -0.34
CA ALA A 114 -1.67 -20.56 -1.79
C ALA A 114 -0.63 -21.59 -2.28
N GLU A 115 -0.62 -21.89 -3.59
CA GLU A 115 0.24 -22.93 -4.18
C GLU A 115 1.75 -22.65 -4.03
N ASP A 116 2.12 -21.38 -3.92
CA ASP A 116 3.52 -20.94 -3.82
C ASP A 116 4.04 -20.81 -2.37
N GLY A 117 3.26 -21.30 -1.40
CA GLY A 117 3.60 -21.26 0.02
C GLY A 117 3.37 -19.90 0.69
N ARG A 118 2.70 -18.96 0.00
CA ARG A 118 2.14 -17.75 0.62
C ARG A 118 0.78 -18.04 1.24
N PHE A 119 0.31 -17.07 2.02
CA PHE A 119 -1.05 -17.04 2.54
C PHE A 119 -1.77 -15.86 1.91
N GLU A 120 -3.01 -16.05 1.50
CA GLU A 120 -3.81 -15.04 0.82
C GLU A 120 -5.18 -14.87 1.45
N HIS A 121 -5.69 -13.64 1.40
CA HIS A 121 -7.07 -13.32 1.72
C HIS A 121 -7.59 -12.26 0.75
N VAL A 122 -8.80 -12.42 0.25
CA VAL A 122 -9.45 -11.46 -0.65
C VAL A 122 -10.40 -10.59 0.16
N LEU A 123 -10.19 -9.28 0.13
CA LEU A 123 -11.14 -8.33 0.70
C LEU A 123 -12.18 -8.01 -0.37
N LEU A 124 -13.44 -8.38 -0.13
CA LEU A 124 -14.50 -8.19 -1.10
C LEU A 124 -15.09 -6.78 -1.02
N ASP A 125 -15.41 -6.19 -2.18
CA ASP A 125 -16.12 -4.91 -2.33
C ASP A 125 -15.55 -3.79 -1.44
N LEU A 126 -14.26 -3.49 -1.60
CA LEU A 126 -13.60 -2.50 -0.75
C LEU A 126 -14.12 -1.07 -1.04
N GLY A 127 -15.00 -0.58 -0.17
CA GLY A 127 -15.64 0.74 -0.33
C GLY A 127 -14.91 1.91 0.34
N GLU A 128 -14.12 1.64 1.39
CA GLU A 128 -13.51 2.65 2.26
C GLU A 128 -12.04 2.37 2.54
N THR A 129 -11.29 3.43 2.85
CA THR A 129 -9.88 3.33 3.24
C THR A 129 -9.73 2.36 4.41
N THR A 130 -8.88 1.36 4.25
CA THR A 130 -8.77 0.24 5.18
C THR A 130 -7.34 0.09 5.67
N ARG A 131 -7.14 0.10 6.99
CA ARG A 131 -5.85 -0.22 7.61
C ARG A 131 -5.78 -1.71 7.89
N TYR A 132 -4.64 -2.32 7.63
CA TYR A 132 -4.48 -3.75 7.83
C TYR A 132 -3.07 -4.15 8.25
N PHE A 133 -2.96 -5.30 8.90
CA PHE A 133 -1.68 -5.95 9.15
C PHE A 133 -1.89 -7.47 9.29
N VAL A 134 -0.81 -8.22 9.12
CA VAL A 134 -0.83 -9.68 9.22
C VAL A 134 -0.15 -10.13 10.51
N ARG A 135 -0.71 -11.15 11.14
CA ARG A 135 -0.20 -11.78 12.35
C ARG A 135 -0.10 -13.29 12.17
N ALA A 136 1.01 -13.86 12.63
CA ALA A 136 1.20 -15.32 12.67
C ALA A 136 2.13 -15.70 13.81
N SER A 137 1.76 -16.69 14.62
CA SER A 137 2.58 -17.22 15.73
C SER A 137 3.19 -16.15 16.65
N GLY A 138 2.46 -15.07 16.93
CA GLY A 138 2.92 -13.95 17.76
C GLY A 138 3.82 -12.92 17.06
N VAL A 139 4.19 -13.15 15.80
CA VAL A 139 4.88 -12.18 14.95
C VAL A 139 3.83 -11.32 14.22
N ARG A 140 4.07 -10.03 14.11
CA ARG A 140 3.18 -9.05 13.48
C ARG A 140 3.93 -8.26 12.41
N SER A 141 3.31 -8.04 11.25
CA SER A 141 3.82 -7.15 10.20
C SER A 141 3.63 -5.66 10.57
N PRO A 142 4.29 -4.73 9.85
CA PRO A 142 3.86 -3.33 9.84
C PRO A 142 2.37 -3.18 9.51
N THR A 143 1.80 -2.05 9.90
CA THR A 143 0.43 -1.69 9.50
C THR A 143 0.50 -0.95 8.18
N TYR A 144 -0.30 -1.41 7.23
CA TYR A 144 -0.42 -0.88 5.89
C TYR A 144 -1.80 -0.26 5.68
N THR A 145 -1.91 0.60 4.68
CA THR A 145 -3.15 1.29 4.33
C THR A 145 -3.52 1.01 2.87
N LEU A 146 -4.76 0.57 2.67
CA LEU A 146 -5.39 0.52 1.35
C LEU A 146 -6.23 1.79 1.19
N GLU A 147 -5.81 2.67 0.30
CA GLU A 147 -6.58 3.85 -0.06
C GLU A 147 -7.59 3.50 -1.15
N VAL A 148 -8.83 3.96 -1.00
CA VAL A 148 -9.86 3.72 -2.01
C VAL A 148 -9.99 4.94 -2.91
N ALA A 149 -9.59 4.79 -4.18
CA ALA A 149 -9.81 5.78 -5.21
C ALA A 149 -11.12 5.50 -5.96
N ALA A 150 -11.92 6.54 -6.15
CA ALA A 150 -13.05 6.48 -7.07
C ALA A 150 -12.53 6.64 -8.50
N ILE A 151 -12.42 5.52 -9.23
CA ILE A 151 -12.05 5.56 -10.65
C ILE A 151 -13.29 6.01 -11.42
N PRO A 152 -13.22 7.13 -12.17
CA PRO A 152 -14.36 7.58 -12.94
C PRO A 152 -14.66 6.60 -14.06
N TYR A 153 -15.93 6.24 -14.20
CA TYR A 153 -16.44 5.49 -15.34
C TYR A 153 -17.71 6.17 -15.87
N VAL A 154 -18.08 5.82 -17.10
CA VAL A 154 -19.28 6.36 -17.76
C VAL A 154 -20.51 5.72 -17.12
N ASP A 155 -21.32 6.52 -16.41
CA ASP A 155 -22.59 6.08 -15.82
C ASP A 155 -23.70 6.11 -16.86
N ARG A 156 -23.84 7.25 -17.56
CA ARG A 156 -24.89 7.46 -18.57
C ARG A 156 -24.36 8.20 -19.79
N ILE A 157 -24.97 7.91 -20.92
CA ILE A 157 -24.72 8.59 -22.20
C ILE A 157 -26.07 9.02 -22.76
N GLU A 158 -26.28 10.33 -22.85
CA GLU A 158 -27.40 10.91 -23.58
C GLU A 158 -26.91 11.31 -24.99
N LEU A 159 -27.64 10.86 -26.00
CA LEU A 159 -27.33 11.10 -27.40
C LEU A 159 -28.40 12.00 -28.01
N VAL A 160 -27.99 13.20 -28.42
CA VAL A 160 -28.86 14.15 -29.12
C VAL A 160 -28.54 14.12 -30.60
N TYR A 161 -29.46 13.57 -31.38
CA TYR A 161 -29.38 13.43 -32.82
C TYR A 161 -29.89 14.68 -33.53
N ARG A 162 -29.06 15.28 -34.37
CA ARG A 162 -29.44 16.33 -35.31
C ARG A 162 -29.34 15.81 -36.73
N PHE A 163 -30.48 15.46 -37.30
CA PHE A 163 -30.55 14.90 -38.65
C PHE A 163 -30.29 15.98 -39.72
N PRO A 164 -29.76 15.59 -40.89
CA PRO A 164 -29.58 16.50 -42.01
C PRO A 164 -30.90 17.13 -42.48
N ALA A 165 -30.86 18.37 -42.96
CA ALA A 165 -32.06 19.10 -43.39
C ALA A 165 -32.88 18.37 -44.47
N TYR A 166 -32.23 17.57 -45.33
CA TYR A 166 -32.90 16.83 -46.40
C TYR A 166 -33.83 15.72 -45.89
N THR A 167 -33.66 15.26 -44.65
CA THR A 167 -34.53 14.22 -44.08
C THR A 167 -35.84 14.79 -43.57
N GLY A 168 -35.88 16.10 -43.27
CA GLY A 168 -37.02 16.76 -42.63
C GLY A 168 -37.32 16.24 -41.22
N LEU A 169 -36.42 15.47 -40.61
CA LEU A 169 -36.61 14.90 -39.28
C LEU A 169 -36.25 15.91 -38.19
N GLU A 170 -37.07 15.98 -37.15
CA GLU A 170 -36.78 16.77 -35.96
C GLU A 170 -35.66 16.14 -35.12
N PRO A 171 -34.91 16.95 -34.34
CA PRO A 171 -33.92 16.42 -33.42
C PRO A 171 -34.52 15.39 -32.46
N ARG A 172 -33.77 14.32 -32.19
CA ARG A 172 -34.19 13.24 -31.28
C ARG A 172 -33.18 13.10 -30.16
N THR A 173 -33.65 12.99 -28.93
CA THR A 173 -32.81 12.63 -27.77
C THR A 173 -33.04 11.17 -27.41
N VAL A 174 -31.97 10.46 -27.11
CA VAL A 174 -32.00 9.10 -26.57
C VAL A 174 -31.16 9.07 -25.30
N ASP A 175 -31.82 8.74 -24.20
CA ASP A 175 -31.17 8.50 -22.92
C ASP A 175 -30.57 7.08 -22.88
N ASP A 176 -29.48 6.91 -22.14
CA ASP A 176 -28.74 5.64 -21.99
C ASP A 176 -28.37 4.97 -23.33
N GLY A 177 -27.94 5.80 -24.29
CA GLY A 177 -27.56 5.36 -25.63
C GLY A 177 -26.12 4.85 -25.69
N GLY A 178 -25.92 3.67 -26.28
CA GLY A 178 -24.59 3.18 -26.68
C GLY A 178 -24.48 3.11 -28.19
N ASP A 179 -25.30 2.29 -28.83
CA ASP A 179 -25.20 2.11 -30.28
C ASP A 179 -25.83 3.28 -31.04
N ILE A 180 -25.11 3.76 -32.05
CA ILE A 180 -25.55 4.84 -32.93
C ILE A 180 -25.96 4.25 -34.28
N ALA A 181 -27.25 4.32 -34.61
CA ALA A 181 -27.78 3.93 -35.91
C ALA A 181 -28.47 5.12 -36.58
N VAL A 182 -27.75 5.79 -37.49
CA VAL A 182 -28.19 7.03 -38.13
C VAL A 182 -27.83 7.09 -39.60
N LEU A 183 -28.48 8.02 -40.32
CA LEU A 183 -28.13 8.33 -41.70
C LEU A 183 -26.80 9.10 -41.76
N PRO A 184 -25.98 8.89 -42.80
CA PRO A 184 -24.76 9.68 -43.02
C PRO A 184 -25.07 11.19 -43.03
N GLY A 185 -24.18 11.97 -42.43
CA GLY A 185 -24.33 13.41 -42.25
C GLY A 185 -25.13 13.82 -41.00
N THR A 186 -25.65 12.88 -40.22
CA THR A 186 -26.26 13.17 -38.92
C THR A 186 -25.17 13.60 -37.92
N THR A 187 -25.39 14.71 -37.24
CA THR A 187 -24.53 15.14 -36.12
C THR A 187 -25.10 14.59 -34.81
N VAL A 188 -24.30 13.81 -34.11
CA VAL A 188 -24.62 13.27 -32.78
C VAL A 188 -23.89 14.10 -31.74
N GLN A 189 -24.63 14.70 -30.81
CA GLN A 189 -24.07 15.33 -29.63
C GLN A 189 -24.12 14.33 -28.47
N PHE A 190 -22.98 14.13 -27.82
CA PHE A 190 -22.82 13.26 -26.68
C PHE A 190 -22.88 14.10 -25.42
N ARG A 191 -23.70 13.69 -24.46
CA ARG A 191 -23.70 14.18 -23.09
C ARG A 191 -23.44 13.02 -22.17
N ILE A 192 -22.24 12.96 -21.61
CA ILE A 192 -21.75 11.81 -20.85
C ILE A 192 -21.73 12.21 -19.38
N ALA A 193 -22.44 11.45 -18.54
CA ALA A 193 -22.41 11.62 -17.10
C ALA A 193 -21.44 10.59 -16.50
N PRO A 194 -20.27 11.01 -16.00
CA PRO A 194 -19.38 10.13 -15.25
C PRO A 194 -19.85 9.97 -13.81
N THR A 195 -19.47 8.87 -13.16
CA THR A 195 -19.77 8.63 -11.73
C THR A 195 -19.07 9.59 -10.77
N VAL A 196 -17.96 10.17 -11.19
CA VAL A 196 -17.21 11.20 -10.48
C VAL A 196 -16.88 12.31 -11.46
N ALA A 197 -16.89 13.56 -11.02
CA ALA A 197 -16.50 14.68 -11.86
C ALA A 197 -15.07 14.49 -12.41
N THR A 198 -14.95 14.49 -13.74
CA THR A 198 -13.67 14.32 -14.44
C THR A 198 -13.23 15.62 -15.09
N PRO A 199 -11.91 15.88 -15.17
CA PRO A 199 -11.38 17.08 -15.83
C PRO A 199 -11.61 17.11 -17.34
N GLY A 200 -11.93 15.96 -17.97
CA GLY A 200 -12.23 15.87 -19.39
C GLY A 200 -12.38 14.43 -19.86
N GLY A 201 -12.56 14.26 -21.16
CA GLY A 201 -12.59 12.95 -21.81
C GLY A 201 -12.31 13.04 -23.30
N ARG A 202 -12.33 11.91 -23.98
CA ARG A 202 -12.29 11.85 -25.44
C ARG A 202 -13.11 10.69 -25.98
N LEU A 203 -13.66 10.88 -27.18
CA LEU A 203 -14.18 9.80 -28.01
C LEU A 203 -13.07 9.34 -28.94
N VAL A 204 -12.69 8.08 -28.86
CA VAL A 204 -11.75 7.44 -29.77
C VAL A 204 -12.55 6.63 -30.78
N LEU A 205 -12.40 6.96 -32.05
CA LEU A 205 -13.04 6.28 -33.18
C LEU A 205 -12.13 5.17 -33.70
N ASP A 206 -12.69 4.19 -34.43
CA ASP A 206 -11.93 3.05 -34.97
C ASP A 206 -10.77 3.45 -35.89
N ASP A 207 -10.90 4.58 -36.59
CA ASP A 207 -9.86 5.17 -37.44
C ASP A 207 -8.77 5.92 -36.64
N SER A 208 -8.79 5.80 -35.31
CA SER A 208 -7.97 6.54 -34.35
C SER A 208 -8.23 8.05 -34.34
N ALA A 209 -9.23 8.53 -35.07
CA ALA A 209 -9.67 9.91 -34.89
C ALA A 209 -10.18 10.09 -33.47
N THR A 210 -9.88 11.25 -32.89
CA THR A 210 -10.22 11.55 -31.51
C THR A 210 -11.02 12.84 -31.46
N VAL A 211 -12.15 12.82 -30.75
CA VAL A 211 -12.97 14.00 -30.47
C VAL A 211 -12.84 14.34 -28.98
N SER A 212 -12.41 15.56 -28.65
CA SER A 212 -12.33 16.03 -27.26
C SER A 212 -13.73 16.10 -26.66
N LEU A 213 -13.87 15.63 -25.42
CA LEU A 213 -15.06 15.83 -24.61
C LEU A 213 -14.75 16.91 -23.57
N GLU A 214 -15.46 18.02 -23.66
CA GLU A 214 -15.26 19.18 -22.80
C GLU A 214 -16.18 19.09 -21.57
N PRO A 215 -15.75 19.57 -20.39
CA PRO A 215 -16.63 19.65 -19.23
C PRO A 215 -17.77 20.64 -19.49
N GLY A 216 -19.00 20.15 -19.38
CA GLY A 216 -20.23 20.94 -19.39
C GLY A 216 -20.83 21.11 -18.00
N ASP A 217 -22.08 21.56 -17.96
CA ASP A 217 -22.78 21.81 -16.71
C ASP A 217 -23.08 20.53 -15.91
N GLY A 218 -22.99 20.64 -14.58
CA GLY A 218 -23.32 19.54 -13.67
C GLY A 218 -22.33 18.37 -13.70
N GLY A 219 -21.08 18.59 -14.13
CA GLY A 219 -20.04 17.56 -14.17
C GLY A 219 -20.18 16.55 -15.32
N ARG A 220 -21.04 16.85 -16.31
CA ARG A 220 -21.15 16.08 -17.54
C ARG A 220 -20.05 16.47 -18.51
N LEU A 221 -19.69 15.57 -19.41
CA LEU A 221 -18.81 15.84 -20.53
C LEU A 221 -19.61 15.93 -21.82
N GLU A 222 -19.35 16.94 -22.64
CA GLU A 222 -20.05 17.18 -23.91
C GLU A 222 -19.10 17.08 -25.10
N GLY A 223 -19.58 16.49 -26.19
CA GLY A 223 -18.86 16.44 -27.47
C GLY A 223 -19.79 16.26 -28.64
N SER A 224 -19.26 16.42 -29.86
CA SER A 224 -20.07 16.27 -31.08
C SER A 224 -19.32 15.52 -32.17
N LEU A 225 -20.02 14.61 -32.83
CA LEU A 225 -19.50 13.80 -33.93
C LEU A 225 -20.44 13.90 -35.13
N ALA A 226 -19.88 14.21 -36.31
CA ALA A 226 -20.60 14.04 -37.57
C ALA A 226 -20.40 12.62 -38.09
N VAL A 227 -21.48 11.84 -38.21
CA VAL A 227 -21.40 10.44 -38.65
C VAL A 227 -21.29 10.40 -40.17
N GLY A 228 -20.09 10.11 -40.68
CA GLY A 228 -19.82 10.00 -42.13
C GLY A 228 -19.98 8.59 -42.69
N GLY A 229 -19.86 7.56 -41.85
CA GLY A 229 -19.86 6.17 -42.26
C GLY A 229 -19.89 5.21 -41.06
N PRO A 230 -19.87 3.89 -41.32
CA PRO A 230 -19.87 2.88 -40.25
C PRO A 230 -18.53 2.86 -39.52
N GLY A 231 -18.59 2.60 -38.21
CA GLY A 231 -17.43 2.45 -37.33
C GLY A 231 -17.85 2.29 -35.88
N GLY A 232 -16.89 1.95 -35.04
CA GLY A 232 -16.98 1.91 -33.59
C GLY A 232 -16.43 3.18 -32.95
N TYR A 233 -16.83 3.40 -31.70
CA TYR A 233 -16.29 4.44 -30.85
C TYR A 233 -16.09 3.91 -29.43
N ARG A 234 -15.13 4.48 -28.71
CA ARG A 234 -14.87 4.24 -27.29
C ARG A 234 -14.79 5.57 -26.56
N VAL A 235 -15.41 5.65 -25.40
CA VAL A 235 -15.25 6.79 -24.50
C VAL A 235 -14.07 6.53 -23.57
N GLU A 236 -13.12 7.46 -23.52
CA GLU A 236 -12.00 7.43 -22.57
C GLU A 236 -12.07 8.68 -21.67
N LEU A 237 -12.23 8.47 -20.37
CA LEU A 237 -12.24 9.54 -19.39
C LEU A 237 -10.82 9.88 -18.95
N VAL A 238 -10.53 11.17 -18.76
CA VAL A 238 -9.24 11.63 -18.24
C VAL A 238 -9.25 11.52 -16.71
N ARG A 239 -8.13 11.06 -16.16
CA ARG A 239 -7.90 10.93 -14.72
C ARG A 239 -7.33 12.21 -14.13
#